data_AF-A0A348G443-F1
#
_entry.id   AF-A0A348G443-F1
#
_cell.length_a   1.000
_cell.length_b   1.000
_cell.length_c   1.000
_cell.angle_alpha   90.00
_cell.angle_beta   90.00
_cell.angle_gamma   90.00
#
_symmetry.space_group_name_H-M   'P 1'
#
loop_
_entity.id
_entity.type
_entity.pdbx_description
1 polymer ?
#
loop_
_entity_poly.entity_id
_entity_poly.type
_entity_poly.pdbx_seq_one_letter_code
_entity_poly.pdbx_strand_id
1 'polypeptide(L)'
;MDHREQIVRLVSLLPDGEYVVELPDGRLEKRKSETDWDRVSKMTDAETEALVADDPDWQDFRDIDWSKAEVVVPANKVPISIRLDPDVLDFFKAAGPGYQKRINAVLRAYMRAQTPKPARSAGTPARATKTKPNPKTGT
;
A
#
# COMPACT_ATOMS: atom_id res chain seq x y z
N MET A 1 -25.51 9.07 -18.47
CA MET A 1 -25.11 7.66 -18.57
C MET A 1 -24.67 7.25 -17.17
N ASP A 2 -25.42 6.34 -16.55
CA ASP A 2 -25.28 5.94 -15.14
C ASP A 2 -24.16 4.88 -15.06
N HIS A 3 -22.90 5.31 -14.93
CA HIS A 3 -21.76 4.40 -14.76
C HIS A 3 -21.72 3.92 -13.31
N ARG A 4 -22.62 3.00 -12.94
CA ARG A 4 -22.47 2.25 -11.70
C ARG A 4 -21.29 1.32 -11.85
N GLU A 5 -20.22 1.60 -11.13
CA GLU A 5 -19.10 0.67 -10.91
C GLU A 5 -19.64 -0.56 -10.17
N GLN A 6 -20.17 -1.52 -10.92
CA GLN A 6 -20.49 -2.84 -10.40
C GLN A 6 -19.17 -3.58 -10.25
N ILE A 7 -18.69 -3.68 -9.02
CA ILE A 7 -17.52 -4.49 -8.69
C ILE A 7 -17.89 -5.96 -8.96
N VAL A 8 -17.40 -6.49 -10.08
CA VAL A 8 -17.57 -7.91 -10.45
C VAL A 8 -16.37 -8.71 -9.97
N ARG A 9 -16.60 -9.93 -9.50
CA ARG A 9 -15.52 -10.83 -9.05
C ARG A 9 -15.15 -11.78 -10.17
N LEU A 10 -13.88 -11.85 -10.53
CA LEU A 10 -13.37 -12.86 -11.44
C LEU A 10 -13.42 -14.24 -10.76
N VAL A 11 -14.18 -15.18 -11.33
CA VAL A 11 -14.34 -16.54 -10.80
C VAL A 11 -13.40 -17.52 -11.49
N SER A 12 -13.29 -17.44 -12.82
CA SER A 12 -12.44 -18.34 -13.59
C SER A 12 -12.04 -17.73 -14.93
N LEU A 13 -10.86 -18.10 -15.41
CA LEU A 13 -10.38 -17.86 -16.77
C LEU A 13 -10.55 -19.14 -17.58
N LEU A 14 -11.28 -19.06 -18.68
CA LEU A 14 -11.46 -20.17 -19.61
C LEU A 14 -10.27 -20.23 -20.60
N PRO A 15 -9.93 -21.42 -21.12
CA PRO A 15 -8.79 -21.62 -22.01
C PRO A 15 -8.92 -20.94 -23.38
N ASP A 16 -10.11 -20.49 -23.75
CA ASP A 16 -10.42 -19.74 -24.97
C ASP A 16 -10.30 -18.21 -24.80
N GLY A 17 -9.84 -17.75 -23.63
CA GLY A 17 -9.70 -16.33 -23.32
C GLY A 17 -11.00 -15.65 -22.88
N GLU A 18 -12.09 -16.42 -22.73
CA GLU A 18 -13.26 -15.97 -21.99
C GLU A 18 -13.00 -16.01 -20.49
N TYR A 19 -13.74 -15.20 -19.73
CA TYR A 19 -13.70 -15.24 -18.28
C TYR A 19 -15.10 -15.26 -17.68
N VAL A 20 -15.25 -16.00 -16.58
CA VAL A 20 -16.48 -16.02 -15.81
C VAL A 20 -16.38 -14.97 -14.72
N VAL A 21 -17.34 -14.05 -14.71
CA VAL A 21 -17.52 -13.08 -13.63
C VAL A 21 -18.73 -13.43 -12.79
N GLU A 22 -18.63 -13.21 -11.48
CA GLU A 22 -19.74 -13.20 -10.55
C GLU A 22 -20.20 -11.75 -10.37
N LEU A 23 -21.48 -11.52 -10.70
CA LEU A 23 -22.17 -10.26 -10.50
C LEU A 23 -22.54 -10.06 -9.03
N PRO A 24 -22.81 -8.81 -8.59
CA PRO A 24 -23.23 -8.52 -7.21
C PRO A 24 -24.48 -9.29 -6.75
N ASP A 25 -25.35 -9.70 -7.67
CA ASP A 25 -26.55 -10.50 -7.41
C ASP A 25 -26.30 -12.03 -7.41
N GLY A 26 -25.04 -12.46 -7.51
CA GLY A 26 -24.62 -13.88 -7.43
C GLY A 26 -24.74 -14.65 -8.75
N ARG A 27 -25.17 -14.01 -9.83
CA ARG A 27 -25.19 -14.62 -11.17
C ARG A 27 -23.78 -14.73 -11.75
N LEU A 28 -23.53 -15.85 -12.43
CA LEU A 28 -22.31 -16.07 -13.20
C LEU A 28 -22.55 -15.70 -14.67
N GLU A 29 -21.70 -14.84 -15.23
CA GLU A 29 -21.70 -14.49 -16.65
C GLU A 29 -20.36 -14.82 -17.29
N LYS A 30 -20.41 -15.36 -18.51
CA LYS A 30 -19.23 -15.42 -19.37
C LYS A 30 -19.06 -14.08 -20.07
N ARG A 31 -17.86 -13.54 -20.03
CA ARG A 31 -17.48 -12.33 -20.75
C ARG A 31 -16.22 -12.58 -21.55
N LYS A 32 -16.08 -11.81 -22.62
CA LYS A 32 -14.88 -11.77 -23.43
C LYS A 32 -14.14 -10.47 -23.13
N SER A 33 -12.81 -10.50 -23.18
CA SER A 33 -12.04 -9.27 -23.05
C SER A 33 -12.31 -8.34 -24.23
N GLU A 34 -12.64 -7.09 -23.94
CA GLU A 34 -12.81 -6.03 -24.94
C GLU A 34 -11.47 -5.39 -25.32
N THR A 35 -10.41 -5.71 -24.58
CA THR A 35 -9.06 -5.20 -24.82
C THR A 35 -8.38 -5.99 -25.93
N ASP A 36 -7.86 -5.28 -26.93
CA ASP A 36 -6.97 -5.84 -27.94
C ASP A 36 -5.57 -6.09 -27.35
N TRP A 37 -5.39 -7.28 -26.77
CA TRP A 37 -4.14 -7.69 -26.13
C TRP A 37 -3.00 -7.95 -27.11
N ASP A 38 -3.29 -8.32 -28.37
CA ASP A 38 -2.26 -8.52 -29.39
C ASP A 38 -1.57 -7.19 -29.72
N ARG A 39 -2.37 -6.12 -29.90
CA ARG A 39 -1.86 -4.76 -30.06
C ARG A 39 -1.03 -4.31 -28.85
N VAL A 40 -1.53 -4.50 -27.63
CA VAL A 40 -0.82 -4.09 -26.40
C VAL A 40 0.50 -4.84 -26.24
N SER A 41 0.54 -6.14 -26.58
CA SER A 41 1.74 -6.96 -26.46
C SER A 41 2.86 -6.58 -27.44
N LYS A 42 2.50 -5.98 -28.57
CA LYS A 42 3.42 -5.55 -29.63
C LYS A 42 3.88 -4.10 -29.48
N MET A 43 3.24 -3.35 -28.59
CA MET A 43 3.54 -1.94 -28.36
C MET A 43 4.92 -1.81 -27.71
N THR A 44 5.73 -0.89 -28.24
CA THR A 44 7.08 -0.65 -27.72
C THR A 44 7.07 0.24 -26.47
N ASP A 45 8.14 0.17 -25.68
CA ASP A 45 8.36 1.08 -24.54
C ASP A 45 8.33 2.55 -24.99
N ALA A 46 8.96 2.88 -26.13
CA ALA A 46 9.00 4.24 -26.65
C ALA A 46 7.61 4.78 -27.05
N GLU A 47 6.77 3.93 -27.64
CA GLU A 47 5.38 4.30 -27.92
C GLU A 47 4.58 4.48 -26.63
N THR A 48 4.86 3.67 -25.59
CA THR A 48 4.18 3.75 -24.29
C THR A 48 4.55 5.04 -23.58
N GLU A 49 5.84 5.40 -23.56
CA GLU A 49 6.34 6.66 -23.03
C GLU A 49 5.71 7.85 -23.77
N ALA A 50 5.58 7.79 -25.10
CA ALA A 50 4.95 8.84 -25.89
C ALA A 50 3.46 9.02 -25.54
N LEU A 51 2.71 7.93 -25.32
CA LEU A 51 1.31 8.00 -24.89
C LEU A 51 1.18 8.58 -23.48
N VAL A 52 2.02 8.14 -22.54
CA VAL A 52 2.06 8.72 -21.18
C VAL A 52 2.46 10.20 -21.23
N ALA A 53 3.34 10.58 -22.17
CA ALA A 53 3.79 11.94 -22.38
C ALA A 53 2.73 12.86 -23.05
N ASP A 54 1.72 12.30 -23.70
CA ASP A 54 0.59 13.03 -24.28
C ASP A 54 -0.63 13.11 -23.33
N ASP A 55 -0.71 12.18 -22.37
CA ASP A 55 -1.84 12.09 -21.44
C ASP A 55 -1.97 13.33 -20.52
N PRO A 56 -3.08 14.09 -20.59
CA PRO A 56 -3.31 15.27 -19.76
C PRO A 56 -3.49 14.94 -18.27
N ASP A 57 -4.04 13.77 -17.93
CA ASP A 57 -4.25 13.35 -16.54
C ASP A 57 -2.91 12.98 -15.86
N TRP A 58 -1.88 12.64 -16.65
CA TRP A 58 -0.55 12.32 -16.14
C TRP A 58 0.33 13.56 -15.93
N GLN A 59 0.01 14.72 -16.53
CA GLN A 59 0.91 15.88 -16.54
C GLN A 59 1.33 16.33 -15.13
N ASP A 60 0.40 16.38 -14.18
CA ASP A 60 0.66 16.82 -12.80
C ASP A 60 1.52 15.83 -11.98
N PHE A 61 1.65 14.59 -12.45
CA PHE A 61 2.35 13.52 -11.72
C PHE A 61 3.79 13.29 -12.23
N ARG A 62 4.19 13.95 -13.35
CA ARG A 62 5.52 13.80 -13.99
C ARG A 62 6.69 14.13 -13.09
N ASP A 63 6.53 15.15 -12.25
CA ASP A 63 7.60 15.68 -11.41
C ASP A 63 7.60 15.10 -9.99
N ILE A 64 6.80 14.06 -9.72
CA ILE A 64 6.78 13.42 -8.40
C ILE A 64 8.09 12.66 -8.19
N ASP A 65 8.92 13.21 -7.32
CA ASP A 65 10.17 12.58 -6.88
C ASP A 65 9.88 11.46 -5.87
N TRP A 66 9.61 10.26 -6.38
CA TRP A 66 9.38 9.06 -5.58
C TRP A 66 10.57 8.66 -4.70
N SER A 67 11.78 9.21 -4.95
CA SER A 67 12.95 8.93 -4.10
C SER A 67 12.83 9.53 -2.69
N LYS A 68 11.96 10.54 -2.52
CA LYS A 68 11.65 11.17 -1.23
C LYS A 68 10.44 10.56 -0.53
N ALA A 69 9.77 9.59 -1.14
CA ALA A 69 8.62 8.94 -0.54
C ALA A 69 9.05 8.14 0.70
N GLU A 70 8.54 8.52 1.86
CA GLU A 70 8.78 7.78 3.11
C GLU A 70 7.79 6.62 3.20
N VAL A 71 8.29 5.39 3.16
CA VAL A 71 7.47 4.19 3.38
C VAL A 71 7.14 4.11 4.88
N VAL A 72 5.98 4.65 5.26
CA VAL A 72 5.48 4.56 6.63
C VAL A 72 4.73 3.24 6.80
N VAL A 73 5.40 2.24 7.37
CA VAL A 73 4.71 1.03 7.83
C VAL A 73 4.01 1.37 9.15
N PRO A 74 2.66 1.37 9.22
CA PRO A 74 1.98 1.62 10.48
C PRO A 74 2.31 0.47 11.43
N ALA A 75 2.93 0.78 12.56
CA ALA A 75 3.23 -0.22 13.58
C ALA A 75 1.94 -0.93 14.01
N ASN A 76 1.95 -2.26 13.93
CA ASN A 76 0.85 -3.09 14.41
C ASN A 76 0.65 -2.82 15.91
N LYS A 77 -0.54 -2.34 16.27
CA LYS A 77 -0.91 -2.17 17.67
C LYS A 77 -1.18 -3.56 18.24
N VAL A 78 -0.58 -3.85 19.38
CA VAL A 78 -0.87 -5.10 20.09
C VAL A 78 -2.23 -4.96 20.79
N PRO A 79 -3.23 -5.79 20.46
CA PRO A 79 -4.50 -5.77 21.18
C PRO A 79 -4.27 -6.32 22.59
N ILE A 80 -4.47 -5.46 23.60
CA ILE A 80 -4.40 -5.83 25.01
C ILE A 80 -5.73 -5.51 25.69
N SER A 81 -6.15 -6.36 26.62
CA SER A 81 -7.29 -6.09 27.50
C SER A 81 -6.75 -5.49 28.80
N ILE A 82 -7.06 -4.21 29.03
CA ILE A 82 -6.71 -3.49 30.27
C ILE A 82 -7.99 -3.05 30.97
N ARG A 83 -7.96 -3.03 32.30
CA ARG A 83 -9.04 -2.45 33.11
C ARG A 83 -8.70 -0.98 33.36
N LEU A 84 -9.67 -0.11 33.10
CA LEU A 84 -9.61 1.32 33.37
C LEU A 84 -10.79 1.68 34.26
N ASP A 85 -10.60 2.65 35.13
CA ASP A 85 -11.67 3.19 35.96
C ASP A 85 -12.80 3.79 35.09
N PRO A 86 -14.05 3.70 35.56
CA PRO A 86 -15.21 4.13 34.78
C PRO A 86 -15.18 5.64 34.46
N ASP A 87 -14.75 6.47 35.40
CA ASP A 87 -14.63 7.93 35.23
C ASP A 87 -13.60 8.32 34.15
N VAL A 88 -12.46 7.62 34.10
CA VAL A 88 -11.44 7.79 33.07
C VAL A 88 -12.00 7.43 31.70
N LEU A 89 -12.73 6.32 31.61
CA LEU A 89 -13.38 5.90 30.36
C LEU A 89 -14.44 6.90 29.90
N ASP A 90 -15.27 7.39 30.80
CA ASP A 90 -16.30 8.40 30.50
C ASP A 90 -15.67 9.70 30.01
N PHE A 91 -14.60 10.18 30.65
CA PHE A 91 -13.86 11.37 30.21
C PHE A 91 -13.38 11.23 28.76
N PHE A 92 -12.74 10.10 28.41
CA PHE A 92 -12.24 9.91 27.05
C PHE A 92 -13.35 9.65 26.02
N LYS A 93 -14.48 9.04 26.43
CA LYS A 93 -15.65 8.81 25.56
C LYS A 93 -16.43 10.10 25.29
N ALA A 94 -16.49 11.03 26.24
CA ALA A 94 -17.16 12.32 26.08
C ALA A 94 -16.62 13.12 24.87
N ALA A 95 -15.32 12.96 24.56
CA ALA A 95 -14.68 13.57 23.38
C ALA A 95 -15.00 12.84 22.04
N GLY A 96 -15.95 11.90 22.02
CA GLY A 96 -16.46 11.26 20.79
C GLY A 96 -15.69 10.03 20.32
N PRO A 97 -15.87 9.59 19.06
CA PRO A 97 -15.22 8.40 18.52
C PRO A 97 -13.69 8.49 18.56
N GLY A 98 -13.01 7.35 18.65
CA GLY A 98 -11.55 7.28 18.68
C GLY A 98 -10.91 7.46 20.07
N TYR A 99 -11.67 7.32 21.15
CA TYR A 99 -11.19 7.44 22.53
C TYR A 99 -9.97 6.54 22.84
N GLN A 100 -9.92 5.33 22.28
CA GLN A 100 -8.74 4.43 22.40
C GLN A 100 -7.46 5.04 21.82
N LYS A 101 -7.56 5.76 20.69
CA LYS A 101 -6.40 6.45 20.09
C LYS A 101 -5.91 7.57 21.01
N ARG A 102 -6.82 8.30 21.66
CA ARG A 102 -6.50 9.35 22.63
C ARG A 102 -5.83 8.79 23.88
N ILE A 103 -6.35 7.70 24.45
CA ILE A 103 -5.74 7.00 25.58
C ILE A 103 -4.29 6.62 25.23
N ASN A 104 -4.07 6.01 24.06
CA ASN A 104 -2.72 5.64 23.61
C ASN A 104 -1.80 6.86 23.41
N ALA A 105 -2.32 7.99 22.94
CA ALA A 105 -1.53 9.22 22.78
C ALA A 105 -1.06 9.76 24.13
N VAL A 106 -1.93 9.75 25.15
CA VAL A 106 -1.60 10.17 26.52
C VAL A 106 -0.54 9.24 27.13
N LEU A 107 -0.73 7.93 27.03
CA LEU A 107 0.25 6.95 27.51
C LEU A 107 1.63 7.15 26.85
N ARG A 108 1.66 7.43 25.54
CA ARG A 108 2.89 7.73 24.81
C ARG A 108 3.54 9.03 25.28
N ALA A 109 2.75 10.07 25.55
CA ALA A 109 3.26 11.33 26.09
C ALA A 109 3.87 11.13 27.49
N TYR A 110 3.19 10.36 28.35
CA TYR A 110 3.66 9.98 29.67
C TYR A 110 4.98 9.20 29.61
N MET A 111 5.08 8.21 28.72
CA MET A 111 6.34 7.46 28.49
C MET A 111 7.48 8.40 28.09
N ARG A 112 7.25 9.31 27.15
CA ARG A 112 8.25 10.27 26.67
C ARG A 112 8.71 11.25 27.75
N ALA A 113 7.81 11.63 28.65
CA ALA A 113 8.15 12.52 29.75
C ALA A 113 9.05 11.85 30.81
N GLN A 114 8.91 10.53 31.01
CA GLN A 114 9.70 9.77 32.00
C GLN A 114 10.99 9.18 31.45
N THR A 115 11.10 8.96 30.15
CA THR A 115 12.35 8.48 29.56
C THR A 115 13.24 9.67 29.25
N PRO A 116 14.41 9.83 29.91
CA PRO A 116 15.39 10.81 29.47
C PRO A 116 15.73 10.49 28.02
N LYS A 117 15.62 11.51 27.16
CA LYS A 117 15.94 11.40 25.73
C LYS A 117 17.31 10.72 25.58
N PRO A 118 17.42 9.53 24.98
CA PRO A 118 18.73 9.02 24.64
C PRO A 118 19.36 10.05 23.72
N ALA A 119 20.55 10.52 24.09
CA ALA A 119 21.36 11.40 23.27
C ALA A 119 21.40 10.77 21.87
N ARG A 120 21.00 11.55 20.86
CA ARG A 120 20.97 11.11 19.46
C ARG A 120 22.31 10.44 19.16
N SER A 121 22.31 9.14 18.89
CA SER A 121 23.49 8.45 18.36
C SER A 121 23.72 8.99 16.94
N ALA A 122 24.49 10.06 16.86
CA ALA A 122 25.21 10.43 15.66
C ALA A 122 26.23 9.31 15.38
N GLY A 123 26.15 8.70 14.19
CA GLY A 123 27.15 7.74 13.75
C GLY A 123 26.67 6.75 12.70
N THR A 124 26.51 7.20 11.46
CA THR A 124 26.95 6.43 10.28
C THR A 124 28.35 6.98 9.96
N PRO A 125 29.39 6.17 9.66
CA PRO A 125 29.49 5.31 8.45
C PRO A 125 30.05 3.91 8.77
N ALA A 126 30.01 2.88 7.91
CA ALA A 126 30.67 2.85 6.62
C ALA A 126 30.26 1.64 5.76
N ARG A 127 30.16 1.94 4.47
CA ARG A 127 30.30 1.07 3.30
C ARG A 127 31.50 0.11 3.45
N ALA A 128 31.24 -1.20 3.34
CA ALA A 128 32.26 -2.20 3.05
C ALA A 128 31.86 -2.98 1.79
N THR A 129 32.46 -2.60 0.68
CA THR A 129 32.49 -3.36 -0.58
C THR A 129 33.37 -4.60 -0.40
N LYS A 130 32.86 -5.81 -0.66
CA LYS A 130 33.70 -6.97 -1.02
C LYS A 130 33.06 -7.79 -2.14
N THR A 131 33.56 -7.48 -3.33
CA THR A 131 33.82 -8.28 -4.53
C THR A 131 33.74 -9.82 -4.37
N LYS A 132 33.01 -10.43 -5.31
CA LYS A 132 32.92 -11.87 -5.63
C LYS A 132 34.29 -12.42 -6.06
N PRO A 133 34.56 -13.72 -5.83
CA PRO A 133 35.03 -14.50 -6.97
C PRO A 133 34.23 -15.79 -7.16
N ASN A 134 33.96 -16.03 -8.44
CA ASN A 134 33.40 -17.23 -9.04
C ASN A 134 34.48 -18.34 -9.09
N PRO A 135 34.08 -19.63 -9.05
CA PRO A 135 34.81 -20.64 -9.80
C PRO A 135 33.90 -21.34 -10.83
N LYS A 136 34.24 -21.21 -12.11
CA LYS A 136 33.82 -22.15 -13.15
C LYS A 136 34.93 -23.19 -13.33
N THR A 137 34.48 -24.39 -13.72
CA THR A 137 35.18 -25.40 -14.54
C THR A 137 35.97 -26.48 -13.78
N GLY A 138 35.61 -27.74 -14.07
CA GLY A 138 36.58 -28.85 -14.13
C GLY A 138 36.16 -30.14 -13.45
N THR A 139 35.28 -30.93 -14.07
CA THR A 139 35.54 -32.30 -14.59
C THR A 139 34.28 -32.80 -15.28
#